data_AF-A0A2X1M3P9-F1
#
_entry.id   AF-A0A2X1M3P9-F1
#
_cell.length_a   1.000
_cell.length_b   1.000
_cell.length_c   1.000
_cell.angle_alpha   90.00
_cell.angle_beta   90.00
_cell.angle_gamma   90.00
#
_symmetry.space_group_name_H-M   'P 1'
#
loop_
_entity.id
_entity.type
_entity.pdbx_description
1 polymer ?
#
loop_
_entity_poly.entity_id
_entity_poly.type
_entity_poly.pdbx_seq_one_letter_code
_entity_poly.pdbx_strand_id
1 'polypeptide(L)'
;MKHLYDFPILVLKMLSGWYNGRTILAEVIEPDSKLLRLVAEGKREDAQHYWLTSLHGMALKEHAWLKIISGEICVMDAVNKISGIDNITEERKKYLFSRDNEI
;
A
#
# COMPACT_ATOMS: atom_id res chain seq x y z
N MET A 1 -15.17 5.22 -26.22
CA MET A 1 -13.97 4.69 -25.53
C MET A 1 -13.36 5.81 -24.67
N LYS A 2 -13.83 6.04 -23.44
CA LYS A 2 -13.40 7.18 -22.59
C LYS A 2 -13.36 6.92 -21.07
N HIS A 3 -13.24 5.68 -20.58
CA HIS A 3 -13.22 5.41 -19.13
C HIS A 3 -12.25 4.30 -18.71
N LEU A 4 -10.94 4.50 -18.87
CA LEU A 4 -9.94 3.48 -18.49
C LEU A 4 -8.74 4.02 -17.66
N TYR A 5 -8.82 5.23 -17.07
CA TYR A 5 -7.67 5.87 -16.41
C TYR A 5 -7.87 6.35 -14.96
N ASP A 6 -8.91 5.92 -14.26
CA ASP A 6 -8.98 6.16 -12.80
C ASP A 6 -8.66 4.88 -12.03
N PHE A 7 -7.38 4.52 -12.00
CA PHE A 7 -6.86 3.69 -10.91
C PHE A 7 -6.67 4.61 -9.70
N PRO A 8 -7.33 4.36 -8.56
CA PRO A 8 -7.20 5.23 -7.40
C PRO A 8 -5.79 5.07 -6.83
N ILE A 9 -4.93 6.06 -7.03
CA ILE A 9 -3.81 6.28 -6.11
C ILE A 9 -4.45 6.70 -4.80
N LEU A 10 -4.52 5.79 -3.84
CA LEU A 10 -5.01 6.14 -2.51
C LEU A 10 -3.87 6.85 -1.77
N VAL A 11 -3.93 8.19 -1.75
CA VAL A 11 -3.01 9.03 -0.99
C VAL A 11 -3.66 9.41 0.33
N LEU A 12 -3.18 8.84 1.44
CA LEU A 12 -3.64 9.22 2.77
C LEU A 12 -2.67 10.23 3.39
N LYS A 13 -3.22 11.38 3.78
CA LYS A 13 -2.49 12.43 4.50
C LYS A 13 -2.73 12.28 6.00
N MET A 14 -1.67 12.05 6.77
CA MET A 14 -1.77 12.07 8.23
C MET A 14 -1.55 13.47 8.80
N LEU A 15 -2.43 13.84 9.73
CA LEU A 15 -2.36 15.06 10.55
C LEU A 15 -2.54 14.70 12.02
N SER A 16 -1.76 15.31 12.89
CA SER A 16 -1.99 15.35 14.34
C SER A 16 -1.26 16.57 14.93
N GLY A 17 -1.93 17.30 15.82
CA GLY A 17 -1.55 18.66 16.24
C GLY A 17 -0.25 18.80 17.06
N TRP A 18 0.41 17.68 17.37
CA TRP A 18 1.66 17.62 18.15
C TRP A 18 2.87 17.16 17.33
N TYR A 19 2.69 16.92 16.02
CA TYR A 19 3.75 16.45 15.13
C TYR A 19 4.18 17.58 14.19
N ASN A 20 5.49 17.71 14.00
CA ASN A 20 6.05 18.70 13.10
C ASN A 20 6.25 18.05 11.72
N GLY A 21 5.41 18.40 10.75
CA GLY A 21 5.50 17.91 9.37
C GLY A 21 4.28 17.12 8.87
N ARG A 22 4.36 16.65 7.63
CA ARG A 22 3.36 15.80 6.98
C ARG A 22 4.12 14.70 6.25
N THR A 23 3.63 13.48 6.37
CA THR A 23 4.10 12.37 5.54
C THR A 23 2.94 11.82 4.72
N ILE A 24 3.29 11.24 3.58
CA ILE A 24 2.34 10.63 2.65
C ILE A 24 2.37 9.13 2.86
N LEU A 25 1.19 8.53 2.96
CA LEU A 25 1.01 7.11 2.72
C LEU A 25 0.37 6.92 1.36
N ALA A 26 0.90 5.99 0.59
CA ALA A 26 0.48 5.76 -0.78
C ALA A 26 0.40 4.26 -1.08
N GLU A 27 -0.68 3.87 -1.75
CA GLU A 27 -0.80 2.63 -2.48
C GLU A 27 -0.70 2.96 -3.98
N VAL A 28 0.34 2.43 -4.62
CA VAL A 28 0.64 2.73 -6.03
C VAL A 28 0.37 1.50 -6.87
N ILE A 29 -0.53 1.64 -7.84
CA ILE A 29 -0.87 0.59 -8.80
C ILE A 29 -0.28 1.02 -10.14
N GLU A 30 0.76 0.33 -10.58
CA GLU A 30 1.29 0.43 -11.94
C GLU A 30 0.74 -0.73 -12.76
N PRO A 31 -0.31 -0.50 -13.57
CA PRO A 31 -0.99 -1.58 -14.26
C PRO A 31 -0.23 -2.02 -15.51
N ASP A 32 -0.06 -3.33 -15.66
CA ASP A 32 0.31 -3.96 -16.92
C ASP A 32 -0.92 -4.51 -17.64
N SER A 33 -0.73 -5.03 -18.86
CA SER A 33 -1.82 -5.58 -19.66
C SER A 33 -2.50 -6.78 -19.00
N LYS A 34 -1.80 -7.58 -18.19
CA LYS A 34 -2.39 -8.71 -17.48
C LYS A 34 -3.28 -8.26 -16.33
N LEU A 35 -2.83 -7.31 -15.52
CA LEU A 35 -3.62 -6.75 -14.41
C LEU A 35 -4.91 -6.10 -14.96
N LEU A 36 -4.80 -5.30 -16.02
CA LEU A 36 -5.95 -4.67 -16.67
C LEU A 36 -6.98 -5.70 -17.14
N ARG A 37 -6.52 -6.83 -17.70
CA ARG A 37 -7.42 -7.92 -18.14
C ARG A 37 -8.15 -8.56 -16.97
N LEU A 38 -7.44 -8.90 -15.88
CA LEU A 38 -8.06 -9.49 -14.68
C LEU A 38 -9.13 -8.57 -14.09
N VAL A 39 -8.85 -7.26 -14.04
CA VAL A 39 -9.82 -6.25 -13.59
C VAL A 39 -11.03 -6.18 -14.53
N ALA A 40 -10.80 -6.14 -15.85
CA ALA A 40 -11.88 -6.08 -16.84
C ALA A 40 -12.79 -7.32 -16.81
N GLU A 41 -12.24 -8.49 -16.48
CA GLU A 41 -12.99 -9.74 -16.29
C GLU A 41 -13.72 -9.84 -14.93
N GLY A 42 -13.59 -8.83 -14.06
CA GLY A 42 -14.19 -8.83 -12.72
C GLY A 42 -13.49 -9.73 -11.70
N LYS A 43 -12.31 -10.28 -12.03
CA LYS A 43 -11.53 -11.20 -11.19
C LYS A 43 -10.69 -10.42 -10.18
N ARG A 44 -11.35 -9.81 -9.19
CA ARG A 44 -10.73 -8.90 -8.22
C ARG A 44 -9.67 -9.56 -7.35
N GLU A 45 -9.95 -10.74 -6.81
CA GLU A 45 -9.00 -11.46 -5.95
C GLU A 45 -7.75 -11.86 -6.73
N ASP A 46 -7.91 -12.39 -7.94
CA ASP A 46 -6.79 -12.73 -8.83
C ASP A 46 -5.97 -11.50 -9.22
N ALA A 47 -6.63 -10.38 -9.53
CA ALA A 47 -5.96 -9.12 -9.85
C ALA A 47 -5.14 -8.62 -8.66
N GLN A 48 -5.71 -8.62 -7.45
CA GLN A 48 -5.02 -8.22 -6.23
C GLN A 48 -3.83 -9.13 -5.94
N HIS A 49 -4.03 -10.45 -6.00
CA HIS A 49 -2.96 -11.42 -5.79
C HIS A 49 -1.84 -11.22 -6.81
N TYR A 50 -2.17 -11.06 -8.10
CA TYR A 50 -1.20 -10.80 -9.16
C TYR A 50 -0.41 -9.51 -8.91
N TRP A 51 -1.08 -8.42 -8.54
CA TRP A 51 -0.41 -7.16 -8.24
C TRP A 51 0.55 -7.28 -7.05
N LEU A 52 0.13 -7.89 -5.94
CA LEU A 52 0.96 -8.05 -4.74
C LEU A 52 2.17 -8.96 -4.95
N THR A 53 2.01 -10.03 -5.72
CA THR A 53 3.01 -11.10 -5.83
C THR A 53 3.90 -10.99 -7.08
N SER A 54 3.34 -10.60 -8.22
CA SER A 54 4.04 -10.59 -9.51
C SER A 54 4.50 -9.20 -9.92
N LEU A 55 3.73 -8.16 -9.60
CA LEU A 55 4.11 -6.76 -9.84
C LEU A 55 4.78 -6.12 -8.61
N HIS A 56 4.99 -6.90 -7.54
CA HIS A 56 5.61 -6.43 -6.30
C HIS A 56 4.89 -5.22 -5.67
N GLY A 57 3.58 -5.09 -5.92
CA GLY A 57 2.74 -4.03 -5.39
C GLY A 57 2.81 -3.93 -3.87
N MET A 58 2.57 -2.75 -3.31
CA MET A 58 2.57 -2.48 -1.87
C MET A 58 1.24 -1.88 -1.46
N ALA A 59 0.52 -2.56 -0.56
CA ALA A 59 -0.74 -2.08 -0.04
C ALA A 59 -0.53 -0.88 0.91
N LEU A 60 -1.54 -0.02 1.06
CA LEU A 60 -1.44 1.15 1.94
C LEU A 60 -1.00 0.79 3.38
N LYS A 61 -1.56 -0.28 3.94
CA LYS A 61 -1.23 -0.77 5.29
C LYS A 61 0.23 -1.22 5.42
N GLU A 62 0.81 -1.74 4.34
CA GLU A 62 2.20 -2.20 4.31
C GLU A 62 3.15 -1.00 4.30
N HIS A 63 2.83 0.03 3.51
CA HIS A 63 3.57 1.29 3.51
C HIS A 63 3.50 1.97 4.89
N ALA A 64 2.32 1.96 5.52
CA ALA A 64 2.17 2.48 6.87
C ALA A 64 3.01 1.71 7.89
N TRP A 65 3.00 0.38 7.81
CA TRP A 65 3.82 -0.45 8.68
C TRP A 65 5.31 -0.11 8.57
N LEU A 66 5.84 0.05 7.34
CA LEU A 66 7.22 0.48 7.12
C LEU A 66 7.53 1.83 7.78
N LYS A 67 6.63 2.81 7.65
CA LYS A 67 6.80 4.13 8.28
C LYS A 67 6.68 4.12 9.80
N ILE A 68 5.94 3.16 10.38
CA ILE A 68 5.88 2.98 11.83
C ILE A 68 7.24 2.49 12.33
N ILE A 69 7.78 1.44 11.70
CA ILE A 69 9.04 0.83 12.16
C ILE A 69 10.25 1.74 11.89
N SER A 70 10.19 2.62 10.89
CA SER A 70 11.21 3.67 10.65
C SER A 70 11.10 4.86 11.62
N GLY A 71 10.01 4.95 12.39
CA GLY A 71 9.76 6.05 13.33
C GLY A 71 9.24 7.33 12.68
N GLU A 72 8.85 7.31 11.40
CA GLU A 72 8.29 8.46 10.69
C GLU A 72 6.84 8.79 11.11
N ILE A 73 6.08 7.78 11.56
CA ILE A 73 4.69 7.94 11.98
C ILE A 73 4.41 7.27 13.32
N CYS A 74 3.47 7.83 14.07
CA CYS A 74 3.03 7.24 15.33
C CYS A 74 2.15 6.01 15.09
N VAL A 75 2.43 4.91 15.79
CA VAL A 75 1.65 3.68 15.75
C VAL A 75 0.17 3.91 16.10
N MET A 76 -0.12 4.75 17.10
CA MET A 76 -1.49 5.03 17.52
C MET A 76 -2.28 5.79 16.45
N ASP A 77 -1.64 6.75 15.78
CA ASP A 77 -2.26 7.46 14.65
C ASP A 77 -2.54 6.51 13.49
N ALA A 78 -1.60 5.62 13.19
CA ALA A 78 -1.72 4.68 12.08
C ALA A 78 -2.84 3.65 12.33
N VAL A 79 -2.91 3.04 13.52
CA VAL A 79 -3.97 2.09 13.90
C VAL A 79 -5.35 2.73 13.84
N ASN A 80 -5.48 4.00 14.23
CA ASN A 80 -6.75 4.71 14.20
C ASN A 80 -7.20 5.10 12.78
N LYS A 81 -6.26 5.30 11.85
CA LYS A 81 -6.54 5.82 10.50
C LYS A 81 -6.51 4.73 9.41
N ILE A 82 -5.92 3.58 9.68
CA ILE A 82 -5.62 2.54 8.69
C ILE A 82 -6.14 1.20 9.20
N SER A 83 -7.14 0.68 8.50
CA SER A 83 -7.74 -0.59 8.85
C SER A 83 -6.81 -1.77 8.59
N GLY A 84 -6.75 -2.73 9.52
CA GLY A 84 -6.06 -4.00 9.35
C GLY A 84 -4.54 -3.89 9.26
N ILE A 85 -3.94 -2.87 9.87
CA ILE A 85 -2.48 -2.69 9.92
C ILE A 85 -1.76 -3.80 10.69
N ASP A 86 -2.47 -4.45 11.61
CA ASP A 86 -2.07 -5.64 12.36
C ASP A 86 -2.14 -6.94 11.54
N ASN A 87 -2.91 -6.94 10.44
CA ASN A 87 -3.11 -8.09 9.56
C ASN A 87 -2.16 -8.06 8.35
N ILE A 88 -0.86 -8.15 8.63
CA ILE A 88 0.20 -8.34 7.64
C ILE A 88 0.97 -9.59 8.06
N THR A 89 1.14 -10.56 7.14
CA THR A 89 1.81 -11.82 7.46
C THR A 89 3.30 -11.61 7.74
N GLU A 90 3.90 -12.46 8.56
CA GLU A 90 5.33 -12.36 8.91
C GLU A 90 6.24 -12.56 7.69
N GLU A 91 5.86 -13.43 6.76
CA GLU A 91 6.57 -13.63 5.50
C GLU A 91 6.57 -12.33 4.67
N ARG A 92 5.44 -11.63 4.64
CA ARG A 92 5.30 -10.38 3.91
C ARG A 92 6.08 -9.25 4.57
N LYS A 93 6.05 -9.14 5.91
CA LYS A 93 6.88 -8.19 6.66
C LYS A 93 8.37 -8.37 6.35
N LYS A 94 8.86 -9.61 6.36
CA LYS A 94 10.26 -9.93 6.01
C LYS A 94 10.61 -9.49 4.58
N TYR A 95 9.77 -9.81 3.61
CA TYR A 95 9.95 -9.41 2.21
C TYR A 95 10.00 -7.87 2.05
N LEU A 96 9.08 -7.15 2.70
CA LEU A 96 9.02 -5.69 2.62
C LEU A 96 10.24 -5.04 3.26
N PHE A 97 10.64 -5.53 4.45
CA PHE A 97 11.80 -5.01 5.17
C PHE A 97 13.10 -5.26 4.41
N SER A 98 13.29 -6.45 3.81
CA SER A 98 14.50 -6.70 3.00
C SER A 98 14.57 -5.76 1.80
N ARG A 99 13.44 -5.56 1.10
CA ARG A 99 13.38 -4.68 -0.08
C ARG A 99 13.67 -3.21 0.24
N ASP A 100 13.15 -2.70 1.37
CA ASP A 100 13.33 -1.30 1.75
C ASP A 100 14.78 -0.98 2.15
N ASN A 101 15.51 -1.97 2.69
CA ASN A 101 16.91 -1.85 3.07
C ASN A 101 17.91 -2.13 1.92
N GLU A 102 17.43 -2.49 0.73
CA GLU A 102 18.26 -2.68 -0.47
C GLU A 102 18.51 -1.37 -1.24
N ILE A 103 17.96 -0.24 -0.76
CA ILE A 103 18.11 1.11 -1.35
C ILE A 103 19.19 1.92 -0.63
#